data_AF-A0A971GTP7-F1
#
_entry.id   AF-A0A971GTP7-F1
#
_cell.length_a   1.000
_cell.length_b   1.000
_cell.length_c   1.000
_cell.angle_alpha   90.00
_cell.angle_beta   90.00
_cell.angle_gamma   90.00
#
_symmetry.space_group_name_H-M   'P 1'
#
loop_
_entity.id
_entity.type
_entity.pdbx_description
1 polymer ?
#
loop_
_entity_poly.entity_id
_entity_poly.type
_entity_poly.pdbx_seq_one_letter_code
_entity_poly.pdbx_strand_id
1 'polypeptide(L)'
;SADSLLIQNEANEAIPEAVVLYAEDYVRQQIESYHTGWAEFAPENAVSEAKITGITQVNTGTATENTSINLYLLEYRLRVVGNIESVLVGGMNHEETDGENWLTEWGSTGQPYLLLYCDDSGAEAVWQPICVTNTDVIQVDYGTPEMLEQYGNPYTAAAMELYQKYIDKENTQ
;
A
#
# COMPACT_ATOMS: atom_id res chain seq x y z
N SER A 1 25.24 2.30 5.41
CA SER A 1 23.80 2.24 5.70
C SER A 1 23.07 2.51 4.40
N ALA A 2 21.91 1.91 4.18
CA ALA A 2 21.01 2.27 3.07
C ALA A 2 20.38 3.65 3.35
N ASP A 3 21.23 4.67 3.52
CA ASP A 3 20.81 6.04 3.77
C ASP A 3 20.05 6.55 2.54
N SER A 4 18.75 6.70 2.74
CA SER A 4 17.76 7.41 1.93
C SER A 4 17.81 7.15 0.42
N LEU A 5 17.44 5.93 0.00
CA LEU A 5 16.95 5.79 -1.37
C LEU A 5 15.78 6.77 -1.57
N LEU A 6 15.94 7.72 -2.50
CA LEU A 6 14.88 8.65 -2.85
C LEU A 6 13.77 7.87 -3.56
N ILE A 7 12.55 7.98 -3.06
CA ILE A 7 11.37 7.45 -3.73
C ILE A 7 10.85 8.56 -4.64
N GLN A 8 10.91 8.35 -5.94
CA GLN A 8 10.35 9.30 -6.90
C GLN A 8 8.82 9.18 -6.87
N ASN A 9 8.11 10.29 -6.68
CA ASN A 9 6.66 10.29 -6.70
C ASN A 9 6.15 10.82 -8.04
N GLU A 10 5.53 9.93 -8.82
CA GLU A 10 4.89 10.22 -10.11
C GLU A 10 3.35 10.24 -9.99
N ALA A 11 2.80 10.11 -8.77
CA ALA A 11 1.36 10.13 -8.52
C ALA A 11 0.75 11.52 -8.80
N ASN A 12 -0.57 11.53 -8.98
CA ASN A 12 -1.34 12.75 -9.24
C ASN A 12 -1.18 13.78 -8.11
N GLU A 13 -0.92 15.04 -8.45
CA GLU A 13 -0.77 16.15 -7.49
C GLU A 13 -2.04 16.41 -6.65
N ALA A 14 -3.20 15.90 -7.06
CA ALA A 14 -4.44 15.98 -6.29
C ALA A 14 -4.51 15.03 -5.09
N ILE A 15 -3.55 14.10 -4.95
CA ILE A 15 -3.51 13.18 -3.81
C ILE A 15 -3.05 13.95 -2.56
N PRO A 16 -3.75 13.82 -1.41
CA PRO A 16 -3.35 14.50 -0.19
C PRO A 16 -1.93 14.14 0.25
N GLU A 17 -1.16 15.13 0.72
CA GLU A 17 0.24 14.94 1.12
C GLU A 17 0.41 13.83 2.16
N ALA A 18 -0.51 13.73 3.13
CA ALA A 18 -0.47 12.66 4.13
C ALA A 18 -0.58 11.25 3.53
N VAL A 19 -1.32 11.08 2.42
CA VAL A 19 -1.44 9.80 1.71
C VAL A 19 -0.13 9.50 0.97
N VAL A 20 0.50 10.51 0.36
CA VAL A 20 1.82 10.39 -0.27
C VAL A 20 2.88 9.97 0.75
N LEU A 21 2.95 10.65 1.89
CA LEU A 21 3.93 10.34 2.95
C LEU A 21 3.74 8.91 3.48
N TYR A 22 2.49 8.46 3.63
CA TYR A 22 2.22 7.09 4.05
C TYR A 22 2.58 6.05 2.98
N ALA A 23 2.37 6.36 1.70
CA ALA A 23 2.81 5.52 0.58
C ALA A 23 4.34 5.38 0.54
N GLU A 24 5.07 6.49 0.70
CA GLU A 24 6.53 6.50 0.75
C GLU A 24 7.07 5.70 1.94
N ASP A 25 6.46 5.82 3.11
CA ASP A 25 6.83 5.04 4.29
C ASP A 25 6.62 3.54 4.04
N TYR A 26 5.47 3.15 3.50
CA TYR A 26 5.20 1.75 3.16
C TYR A 26 6.21 1.20 2.13
N VAL A 27 6.50 1.94 1.06
CA VAL A 27 7.48 1.53 0.05
C VAL A 27 8.87 1.39 0.66
N ARG A 28 9.27 2.28 1.57
CA ARG A 28 10.54 2.17 2.30
C ARG A 28 10.60 0.89 3.14
N GLN A 29 9.52 0.56 3.86
CA GLN A 29 9.41 -0.70 4.60
C GLN A 29 9.49 -1.93 3.67
N GLN A 30 8.90 -1.87 2.47
CA GLN A 30 9.02 -2.97 1.49
C GLN A 30 10.47 -3.16 1.03
N ILE A 31 11.19 -2.07 0.73
CA ILE A 31 12.60 -2.13 0.34
C ILE A 31 13.44 -2.75 1.46
N GLU A 32 13.23 -2.33 2.70
CA GLU A 32 13.93 -2.89 3.87
C GLU A 32 13.62 -4.37 4.08
N SER A 33 12.36 -4.77 3.92
CA SER A 33 11.91 -6.17 4.00
C SER A 33 12.59 -7.02 2.93
N TYR A 34 12.65 -6.53 1.69
CA TYR A 34 13.35 -7.21 0.61
C TYR A 34 14.84 -7.34 0.85
N HIS A 35 15.54 -6.26 1.24
CA HIS A 35 16.97 -6.35 1.55
C HIS A 35 17.25 -7.31 2.70
N THR A 36 16.38 -7.30 3.73
CA THR A 36 16.48 -8.24 4.85
C THR A 36 16.29 -9.68 4.38
N GLY A 37 15.29 -9.94 3.53
CA GLY A 37 15.06 -11.26 2.95
C GLY A 37 16.22 -11.74 2.09
N TRP A 38 16.73 -10.89 1.20
CA TRP A 38 17.76 -11.25 0.23
C TRP A 38 19.14 -11.47 0.85
N ALA A 39 19.41 -10.90 2.02
CA ALA A 39 20.72 -10.95 2.67
C ALA A 39 21.31 -12.36 2.79
N GLU A 40 20.49 -13.39 2.92
CA GLU A 40 20.95 -14.77 3.09
C GLU A 40 21.18 -15.54 1.78
N PHE A 41 20.45 -15.21 0.70
CA PHE A 41 20.41 -16.04 -0.52
C PHE A 41 20.71 -15.29 -1.83
N ALA A 42 20.63 -13.96 -1.83
CA ALA A 42 20.97 -13.10 -2.95
C ALA A 42 21.63 -11.79 -2.45
N PRO A 43 22.74 -11.87 -1.69
CA PRO A 43 23.37 -10.70 -1.06
C PRO A 43 23.93 -9.67 -2.07
N GLU A 44 24.09 -10.05 -3.33
CA GLU A 44 24.46 -9.16 -4.43
C GLU A 44 23.29 -8.33 -4.97
N ASN A 45 22.05 -8.72 -4.63
CA ASN A 45 20.86 -8.01 -5.07
C ASN A 45 20.56 -6.82 -4.17
N ALA A 46 20.16 -5.72 -4.78
CA ALA A 46 19.73 -4.53 -4.07
C ALA A 46 18.70 -3.76 -4.89
N VAL A 47 17.92 -2.94 -4.19
CA VAL A 47 17.06 -1.95 -4.83
C VAL A 47 17.90 -0.71 -5.07
N SER A 48 18.08 -0.32 -6.32
CA SER A 48 18.87 0.86 -6.70
C SER A 48 18.04 2.10 -6.94
N GLU A 49 16.76 1.94 -7.28
CA GLU A 49 15.80 3.01 -7.56
C GLU A 49 14.40 2.59 -7.13
N ALA A 50 13.60 3.56 -6.69
CA ALA A 50 12.21 3.34 -6.30
C ALA A 50 11.34 4.49 -6.81
N LYS A 51 10.15 4.15 -7.30
CA LYS A 51 9.14 5.14 -7.70
C LYS A 51 7.73 4.70 -7.34
N ILE A 52 6.92 5.63 -6.89
CA ILE A 52 5.47 5.48 -6.80
C ILE A 52 4.90 5.93 -8.15
N THR A 53 4.32 4.99 -8.89
CA THR A 53 3.78 5.23 -10.24
C THR A 53 2.30 5.58 -10.21
N GLY A 54 1.60 5.27 -9.12
CA GLY A 54 0.16 5.53 -9.00
C GLY A 54 -0.34 5.48 -7.56
N ILE A 55 -1.23 6.42 -7.23
CA ILE A 55 -2.06 6.37 -6.03
C ILE A 55 -3.49 6.67 -6.49
N THR A 56 -4.37 5.69 -6.41
CA THR A 56 -5.76 5.80 -6.91
C THR A 56 -6.74 5.60 -5.78
N GLN A 57 -7.56 6.63 -5.49
CA GLN A 57 -8.62 6.49 -4.49
C GLN A 57 -9.68 5.51 -4.98
N VAL A 58 -10.02 4.55 -4.12
CA VAL A 58 -11.17 3.66 -4.30
C VAL A 58 -12.36 4.29 -3.63
N ASN A 59 -13.45 4.50 -4.36
CA ASN A 59 -14.69 5.02 -3.78
C ASN A 59 -15.34 3.94 -2.91
N THR A 60 -15.34 4.14 -1.60
CA THR A 60 -15.91 3.22 -0.60
C THR A 60 -17.25 3.71 -0.05
N GLY A 61 -17.70 4.92 -0.39
CA GLY A 61 -18.97 5.48 0.10
C GLY A 61 -19.03 5.74 1.62
N THR A 62 -17.88 5.83 2.29
CA THR A 62 -17.76 5.94 3.75
C THR A 62 -17.67 7.38 4.26
N ALA A 63 -17.71 8.37 3.36
CA ALA A 63 -17.63 9.78 3.74
C ALA A 63 -18.91 10.25 4.44
N THR A 64 -18.73 11.00 5.54
CA THR A 64 -19.77 11.73 6.26
C THR A 64 -19.64 13.23 5.99
N GLU A 65 -20.35 14.08 6.75
CA GLU A 65 -20.26 15.53 6.60
C GLU A 65 -18.84 16.06 6.83
N ASN A 66 -18.13 15.54 7.85
CA ASN A 66 -16.81 16.05 8.23
C ASN A 66 -15.71 14.98 8.39
N THR A 67 -16.01 13.73 8.05
CA THR A 67 -15.06 12.63 8.25
C THR A 67 -15.12 11.63 7.12
N SER A 68 -14.02 10.98 6.79
CA SER A 68 -14.01 9.94 5.76
C SER A 68 -13.02 8.81 6.05
N ILE A 69 -13.36 7.61 5.57
CA ILE A 69 -12.46 6.44 5.59
C ILE A 69 -12.01 6.18 4.15
N ASN A 70 -10.76 6.52 3.86
CA ASN A 70 -10.25 6.57 2.51
C ASN A 70 -9.36 5.37 2.22
N LEU A 71 -9.66 4.65 1.15
CA LEU A 71 -8.89 3.53 0.65
C LEU A 71 -8.19 3.93 -0.65
N TYR A 72 -6.89 3.73 -0.74
CA TYR A 72 -6.09 4.05 -1.94
C TYR A 72 -5.35 2.82 -2.43
N LEU A 73 -5.53 2.46 -3.70
CA LEU A 73 -4.64 1.52 -4.39
C LEU A 73 -3.28 2.19 -4.61
N LEU A 74 -2.21 1.50 -4.22
CA LEU A 74 -0.84 1.95 -4.38
C LEU A 74 -0.12 1.11 -5.45
N GLU A 75 0.49 1.79 -6.43
CA GLU A 75 1.32 1.19 -7.47
C GLU A 75 2.74 1.75 -7.38
N TYR A 76 3.74 0.88 -7.39
CA TYR A 76 5.14 1.28 -7.31
C TYR A 76 6.05 0.38 -8.14
N ARG A 77 7.28 0.84 -8.38
CA ARG A 77 8.34 0.09 -9.05
C ARG A 77 9.64 0.19 -8.28
N LEU A 78 10.30 -0.96 -8.09
CA LEU A 78 11.61 -1.04 -7.44
C LEU A 78 12.62 -1.64 -8.42
N ARG A 79 13.60 -0.83 -8.85
CA ARG A 79 14.65 -1.30 -9.73
C ARG A 79 15.59 -2.20 -8.96
N VAL A 80 15.78 -3.42 -9.42
CA VAL A 80 16.69 -4.39 -8.82
C VAL A 80 17.98 -4.43 -9.63
N VAL A 81 19.10 -4.24 -8.95
CA VAL A 81 20.43 -4.60 -9.46
C VAL A 81 20.81 -5.99 -8.97
N GLY A 82 21.59 -6.72 -9.76
CA GLY A 82 21.91 -8.12 -9.50
C GLY A 82 21.08 -9.08 -10.36
N ASN A 83 20.89 -10.30 -9.89
CA ASN A 83 20.13 -11.33 -10.63
C ASN A 83 18.68 -11.34 -10.17
N ILE A 84 17.75 -10.73 -10.91
CA ILE A 84 16.34 -10.67 -10.47
C ILE A 84 15.71 -12.05 -10.26
N GLU A 85 16.11 -13.06 -11.05
CA GLU A 85 15.61 -14.44 -10.93
C GLU A 85 15.95 -15.07 -9.57
N SER A 86 16.98 -14.58 -8.88
CA SER A 86 17.34 -15.07 -7.54
C SER A 86 16.44 -14.53 -6.43
N VAL A 87 15.72 -13.42 -6.69
CA VAL A 87 14.89 -12.73 -5.69
C VAL A 87 13.40 -12.85 -5.96
N LEU A 88 13.01 -13.33 -7.14
CA LEU A 88 11.62 -13.65 -7.45
C LEU A 88 11.18 -14.87 -6.64
N VAL A 89 10.39 -14.61 -5.60
CA VAL A 89 9.67 -15.66 -4.85
C VAL A 89 8.18 -15.61 -5.21
N GLY A 90 7.49 -16.73 -5.03
CA GLY A 90 6.12 -16.93 -5.52
C GLY A 90 5.18 -15.75 -5.22
N GLY A 91 4.52 -15.27 -6.28
CA GLY A 91 3.60 -14.13 -6.21
C GLY A 91 4.23 -12.78 -6.51
N MET A 92 5.57 -12.65 -6.50
CA MET A 92 6.24 -11.45 -6.99
C MET A 92 6.15 -11.35 -8.50
N ASN A 93 5.99 -10.13 -9.00
CA ASN A 93 6.04 -9.85 -10.43
C ASN A 93 7.11 -8.78 -10.71
N HIS A 94 7.62 -8.81 -11.94
CA HIS A 94 8.58 -7.83 -12.43
C HIS A 94 8.23 -7.41 -13.86
N GLU A 95 8.75 -6.27 -14.27
CA GLU A 95 8.77 -5.81 -15.64
C GLU A 95 10.21 -5.45 -16.06
N GLU A 96 10.55 -5.75 -17.31
CA GLU A 96 11.80 -5.30 -17.91
C GLU A 96 11.52 -4.06 -18.77
N THR A 97 12.19 -2.95 -18.47
CA THR A 97 12.09 -1.70 -19.24
C THR A 97 13.50 -1.18 -19.49
N ASP A 98 13.83 -0.90 -20.76
CA ASP A 98 15.15 -0.41 -21.18
C ASP A 98 16.34 -1.25 -20.68
N GLY A 99 16.13 -2.57 -20.56
CA GLY A 99 17.14 -3.52 -20.06
C GLY A 99 17.32 -3.49 -18.53
N GLU A 100 16.44 -2.81 -17.81
CA GLU A 100 16.42 -2.73 -16.35
C GLU A 100 15.24 -3.54 -15.80
N ASN A 101 15.49 -4.23 -14.70
CA ASN A 101 14.51 -5.09 -14.04
C ASN A 101 13.83 -4.36 -12.88
N TRP A 102 12.51 -4.26 -12.92
CA TRP A 102 11.72 -3.56 -11.93
C TRP A 102 10.72 -4.52 -11.28
N LEU A 103 10.83 -4.73 -9.98
CA LEU A 103 9.75 -5.36 -9.22
C LEU A 103 8.53 -4.44 -9.20
N THR A 104 7.36 -5.03 -9.36
CA THR A 104 6.08 -4.33 -9.23
C THR A 104 5.53 -4.48 -7.82
N GLU A 105 4.43 -3.78 -7.51
CA GLU A 105 3.72 -3.88 -6.24
C GLU A 105 3.00 -5.22 -6.04
N TRP A 106 2.96 -6.08 -7.05
CA TRP A 106 2.32 -7.39 -6.98
C TRP A 106 3.18 -8.35 -6.15
N GLY A 107 2.65 -8.72 -4.99
CA GLY A 107 3.16 -9.81 -4.17
C GLY A 107 2.19 -11.00 -4.11
N SER A 108 2.50 -11.96 -3.24
CA SER A 108 1.68 -13.17 -3.05
C SER A 108 0.26 -12.93 -2.54
N THR A 109 -0.03 -11.73 -2.02
CA THR A 109 -1.35 -11.31 -1.54
C THR A 109 -2.01 -10.29 -2.47
N GLY A 110 -1.44 -10.04 -3.64
CA GLY A 110 -1.88 -9.03 -4.60
C GLY A 110 -1.34 -7.62 -4.31
N GLN A 111 -2.00 -6.60 -4.87
CA GLN A 111 -1.58 -5.20 -4.77
C GLN A 111 -1.88 -4.61 -3.38
N PRO A 112 -1.08 -3.64 -2.90
CA PRO A 112 -1.31 -2.96 -1.63
C PRO A 112 -2.37 -1.86 -1.73
N TYR A 113 -3.18 -1.75 -0.68
CA TYR A 113 -4.13 -0.68 -0.47
C TYR A 113 -3.88 0.01 0.87
N LEU A 114 -3.73 1.34 0.84
CA LEU A 114 -3.55 2.18 2.01
C LEU A 114 -4.91 2.61 2.56
N LEU A 115 -5.15 2.35 3.84
CA LEU A 115 -6.37 2.80 4.53
C LEU A 115 -6.05 3.94 5.49
N LEU A 116 -6.73 5.07 5.35
CA LEU A 116 -6.56 6.25 6.19
C LEU A 116 -7.91 6.80 6.64
N TYR A 117 -7.97 7.30 7.87
CA TYR A 117 -9.05 8.14 8.37
C TYR A 117 -8.70 9.62 8.11
N CYS A 118 -9.70 10.42 7.77
CA CYS A 118 -9.60 11.87 7.64
C CYS A 118 -10.72 12.53 8.45
N ASP A 119 -10.36 13.50 9.27
CA ASP A 119 -11.27 14.45 9.94
C ASP A 119 -11.01 15.84 9.36
N ASP A 120 -11.99 16.40 8.65
CA ASP A 120 -11.93 17.73 8.05
C ASP A 120 -12.82 18.77 8.76
N SER A 121 -13.29 18.45 9.98
CA SER A 121 -14.10 19.37 10.80
C SER A 121 -13.34 20.62 11.28
N GLY A 122 -12.00 20.56 11.23
CA GLY A 122 -11.11 21.62 11.67
C GLY A 122 -10.77 22.65 10.58
N ALA A 123 -9.79 23.50 10.88
CA ALA A 123 -9.25 24.46 9.90
C ALA A 123 -8.42 23.77 8.81
N GLU A 124 -7.82 22.62 9.14
CA GLU A 124 -7.04 21.77 8.24
C GLU A 124 -7.47 20.32 8.47
N ALA A 125 -7.45 19.52 7.41
CA ALA A 125 -7.79 18.11 7.47
C ALA A 125 -6.70 17.33 8.24
N VAL A 126 -7.12 16.55 9.24
CA VAL A 126 -6.25 15.67 10.01
C VAL A 126 -6.34 14.27 9.45
N TRP A 127 -5.20 13.75 8.98
CA TRP A 127 -5.10 12.42 8.39
C TRP A 127 -4.43 11.44 9.37
N GLN A 128 -5.02 10.27 9.52
CA GLN A 128 -4.49 9.19 10.35
C GLN A 128 -4.38 7.90 9.51
N PRO A 129 -3.15 7.39 9.29
CA PRO A 129 -2.96 6.06 8.74
C PRO A 129 -3.58 4.99 9.65
N ILE A 130 -4.37 4.08 9.07
CA ILE A 130 -4.99 2.97 9.82
C ILE A 130 -4.17 1.69 9.62
N CYS A 131 -4.05 1.24 8.38
CA CYS A 131 -3.28 0.04 8.02
C CYS A 131 -3.03 -0.04 6.51
N VAL A 132 -2.27 -1.04 6.09
CA VAL A 132 -2.21 -1.50 4.70
C VAL A 132 -2.90 -2.86 4.61
N THR A 133 -3.73 -3.04 3.60
CA THR A 133 -4.34 -4.33 3.23
C THR A 133 -3.95 -4.67 1.79
N ASN A 134 -4.32 -5.85 1.29
CA ASN A 134 -3.99 -6.26 -0.07
C ASN A 134 -5.22 -6.81 -0.82
N THR A 135 -5.11 -6.91 -2.15
CA THR A 135 -6.19 -7.43 -3.01
C THR A 135 -6.78 -8.73 -2.47
N ASP A 136 -5.95 -9.72 -2.14
CA ASP A 136 -6.45 -11.03 -1.72
C ASP A 136 -7.19 -10.94 -0.38
N VAL A 137 -6.69 -10.17 0.58
CA VAL A 137 -7.37 -9.94 1.85
C VAL A 137 -8.73 -9.27 1.62
N ILE A 138 -8.79 -8.24 0.76
CA ILE A 138 -10.05 -7.57 0.40
C ILE A 138 -11.04 -8.57 -0.22
N GLN A 139 -10.60 -9.39 -1.18
CA GLN A 139 -11.51 -10.28 -1.90
C GLN A 139 -11.93 -11.50 -1.07
N VAL A 140 -11.01 -12.08 -0.28
CA VAL A 140 -11.25 -13.31 0.48
C VAL A 140 -11.97 -13.02 1.79
N ASP A 141 -11.48 -12.07 2.58
CA ASP A 141 -12.00 -11.85 3.93
C ASP A 141 -13.21 -10.89 3.92
N TYR A 142 -13.29 -10.01 2.93
CA TYR A 142 -14.32 -8.97 2.85
C TYR A 142 -15.25 -9.10 1.62
N GLY A 143 -14.98 -10.08 0.75
CA GLY A 143 -15.85 -10.45 -0.37
C GLY A 143 -16.83 -11.58 -0.07
N THR A 144 -17.03 -11.95 1.20
CA THR A 144 -17.99 -13.00 1.57
C THR A 144 -19.44 -12.56 1.29
N PRO A 145 -20.38 -13.50 1.06
CA PRO A 145 -21.78 -13.15 0.83
C PRO A 145 -22.38 -12.25 1.91
N GLU A 146 -22.03 -12.49 3.19
CA GLU A 146 -22.52 -11.71 4.32
C GLU A 146 -21.99 -10.26 4.27
N MET A 147 -20.71 -10.08 3.97
CA MET A 147 -20.10 -8.75 3.83
C MET A 147 -20.69 -7.99 2.63
N LEU A 148 -20.94 -8.68 1.52
CA LEU A 148 -21.55 -8.08 0.33
C LEU A 148 -23.01 -7.71 0.56
N GLU A 149 -23.76 -8.50 1.33
CA GLU A 149 -25.13 -8.15 1.73
C GLU A 149 -25.16 -6.88 2.58
N GLN A 150 -24.21 -6.73 3.50
CA GLN A 150 -24.14 -5.58 4.40
C GLN A 150 -23.59 -4.30 3.73
N TYR A 151 -22.52 -4.42 2.96
CA TYR A 151 -21.74 -3.27 2.47
C TYR A 151 -21.79 -3.08 0.95
N GLY A 152 -22.38 -4.01 0.20
CA GLY A 152 -22.57 -3.94 -1.24
C GLY A 152 -21.34 -4.27 -2.09
N ASN A 153 -20.12 -4.08 -1.57
CA ASN A 153 -18.88 -4.43 -2.27
C ASN A 153 -17.72 -4.69 -1.27
N PRO A 154 -16.69 -5.46 -1.66
CA PRO A 154 -15.63 -5.87 -0.74
C PRO A 154 -14.71 -4.71 -0.29
N TYR A 155 -14.58 -3.65 -1.10
CA TYR A 155 -13.75 -2.50 -0.74
C TYR A 155 -14.40 -1.65 0.37
N THR A 156 -15.71 -1.43 0.28
CA THR A 156 -16.47 -0.78 1.37
C THR A 156 -16.45 -1.64 2.63
N ALA A 157 -16.66 -2.95 2.51
CA ALA A 157 -16.58 -3.87 3.64
C ALA A 157 -15.20 -3.82 4.31
N ALA A 158 -14.12 -3.93 3.53
CA ALA A 158 -12.76 -3.86 4.06
C ALA A 158 -12.49 -2.52 4.77
N ALA A 159 -12.85 -1.40 4.16
CA ALA A 159 -12.65 -0.08 4.76
C ALA A 159 -13.36 0.07 6.11
N MET A 160 -14.64 -0.32 6.18
CA MET A 160 -15.46 -0.20 7.39
C MET A 160 -14.97 -1.14 8.51
N GLU A 161 -14.75 -2.41 8.19
CA GLU A 161 -14.36 -3.42 9.18
C GLU A 161 -12.94 -3.21 9.71
N LEU A 162 -11.99 -2.82 8.85
CA LEU A 162 -10.63 -2.50 9.28
C LEU A 162 -10.59 -1.24 10.14
N TYR A 163 -11.39 -0.23 9.82
CA TYR A 163 -11.53 0.95 10.67
C TYR A 163 -12.15 0.62 12.03
N GLN A 164 -13.21 -0.19 12.08
CA GLN A 164 -13.81 -0.61 13.34
C GLN A 164 -12.80 -1.36 14.22
N LYS A 165 -12.05 -2.29 13.63
CA LYS A 165 -10.95 -3.01 14.32
C LYS A 165 -9.87 -2.06 14.85
N TYR A 166 -9.57 -0.98 14.14
CA TYR A 166 -8.62 0.04 14.58
C TYR A 166 -9.15 0.79 15.81
N ILE A 167 -10.39 1.27 15.76
CA ILE A 167 -11.03 1.99 16.88
C ILE A 167 -11.16 1.10 18.12
N ASP A 168 -11.51 -0.19 17.95
CA ASP A 168 -11.60 -1.13 19.07
C ASP A 168 -10.25 -1.36 19.76
N LYS A 169 -9.15 -1.36 18.99
CA LYS A 169 -7.78 -1.47 19.53
C LYS A 169 -7.35 -0.19 20.26
N GLU A 170 -7.69 0.98 19.74
CA GLU A 170 -7.38 2.25 20.39
C GLU A 170 -8.15 2.42 21.71
N ASN A 171 -9.38 1.93 21.78
CA ASN A 171 -10.20 2.00 23.00
C ASN A 171 -9.82 1.00 24.10
N THR A 172 -8.92 0.06 23.81
CA THR A 172 -8.46 -0.98 24.75
C THR A 172 -7.02 -0.77 25.24
N GLN A 173 -6.35 0.30 24.79
CA GLN A 173 -5.04 0.76 25.27
C GLN A 173 -5.17 1.88 26.31
#